data_AF-V5H6E3-F1
#
_entry.id   AF-V5H6E3-F1
#
_cell.length_a   1.000
_cell.length_b   1.000
_cell.length_c   1.000
_cell.angle_alpha   90.00
_cell.angle_beta   90.00
_cell.angle_gamma   90.00
#
_symmetry.space_group_name_H-M   'P 1'
#
loop_
_entity.id
_entity.type
_entity.pdbx_description
1 polymer ?
#
loop_
_entity_poly.entity_id
_entity_poly.type
_entity_poly.pdbx_seq_one_letter_code
_entity_poly.pdbx_strand_id
1 'polypeptide(L)' 'MRAAVLTWALVGLFLVEEASSKCPTIKRRPQDTNCNYYCRNEADNGWEEGFLLDGQTCNYETSNDGECRDGICYKAS' A
#
# COMPACT_ATOMS: atom_id res chain seq x y z
N MET A 1 15.20 -49.60 -25.12
CA MET A 1 13.94 -48.91 -24.76
C MET A 1 14.30 -47.63 -24.03
N ARG A 2 13.77 -46.49 -24.50
CA ARG A 2 14.11 -45.15 -24.01
C ARG A 2 13.44 -44.95 -22.64
N ALA A 3 14.21 -44.78 -21.58
CA ALA A 3 13.69 -44.33 -20.29
C ALA A 3 13.43 -42.83 -20.39
N ALA A 4 12.20 -42.48 -20.75
CA ALA A 4 11.76 -41.11 -20.89
C ALA A 4 11.58 -40.48 -19.50
N VAL A 5 12.41 -39.47 -19.22
CA VAL A 5 12.06 -38.18 -18.63
C VAL A 5 11.04 -38.23 -17.47
N LEU A 6 11.53 -38.35 -16.24
CA LEU A 6 10.75 -38.17 -15.00
C LEU A 6 11.44 -37.15 -14.08
N THR A 7 11.78 -35.96 -14.61
CA THR A 7 12.43 -34.89 -13.83
C THR A 7 11.70 -33.55 -13.84
N TRP A 8 10.50 -33.47 -14.42
CA TRP A 8 9.77 -32.20 -14.61
C TRP A 8 8.56 -32.00 -13.69
N ALA A 9 8.46 -32.73 -12.57
CA ALA A 9 7.31 -32.60 -11.66
C ALA A 9 7.52 -31.63 -10.47
N LEU A 10 8.68 -30.99 -10.32
CA LEU A 10 9.02 -30.27 -9.06
C LEU A 10 9.10 -28.74 -9.14
N VAL A 11 8.83 -28.10 -10.28
CA VAL A 11 9.09 -26.64 -10.44
C VAL A 11 7.83 -25.77 -10.27
N GLY A 12 6.71 -26.33 -9.80
CA GLY A 12 5.40 -25.66 -9.93
C GLY A 12 4.75 -25.07 -8.67
N LEU A 13 5.42 -24.96 -7.52
CA LEU A 13 4.71 -24.74 -6.23
C LEU A 13 5.02 -23.43 -5.47
N PHE A 14 5.75 -22.46 -6.02
CA PHE A 14 6.20 -21.29 -5.23
C PHE A 14 5.94 -19.91 -5.83
N LEU A 15 4.85 -19.73 -6.57
CA LEU A 15 4.39 -18.38 -6.93
C LEU A 15 2.97 -18.16 -6.40
N VAL A 16 2.82 -18.22 -5.08
CA VAL A 16 1.75 -17.46 -4.42
C VAL A 16 2.25 -16.03 -4.41
N GLU A 17 1.85 -15.25 -5.40
CA GLU A 17 1.94 -13.80 -5.33
C GLU A 17 1.13 -13.41 -4.08
N GLU A 18 1.80 -12.95 -3.01
CA GLU A 18 1.08 -12.43 -1.85
C GLU A 18 0.17 -11.33 -2.38
N ALA A 19 -1.14 -11.58 -2.40
CA ALA A 19 -2.12 -10.53 -2.59
C ALA A 19 -1.79 -9.49 -1.53
N SER A 20 -1.20 -8.38 -1.96
CA SER A 20 -0.75 -7.32 -1.07
C SER A 20 -1.99 -6.76 -0.38
N SER A 21 -2.28 -7.29 0.81
CA SER A 21 -3.26 -6.78 1.75
C SER A 21 -2.67 -5.53 2.39
N LYS A 22 -2.25 -4.56 1.58
CA LYS A 22 -1.76 -3.25 2.01
C LYS A 22 -2.25 -2.24 1.01
N CYS A 23 -2.84 -1.16 1.51
CA CYS A 23 -3.18 -0.03 0.67
C CYS A 23 -1.95 0.51 -0.07
N PRO A 24 -2.05 0.87 -1.35
CA PRO A 24 -0.91 1.39 -2.09
C PRO A 24 -0.43 2.72 -1.50
N THR A 25 0.86 3.03 -1.58
CA THR A 25 1.29 4.38 -1.20
C THR A 25 0.84 5.36 -2.30
N ILE A 26 0.10 6.41 -1.94
CA ILE A 26 -0.45 7.38 -2.91
C ILE A 26 0.10 8.79 -2.70
N LYS A 27 0.05 9.60 -3.77
CA LYS A 27 0.11 11.07 -3.65
C LYS A 27 -1.22 11.59 -3.13
N ARG A 28 -1.19 12.78 -2.54
CA ARG A 28 -2.39 13.45 -2.04
C ARG A 28 -3.43 13.66 -3.14
N ARG A 29 -4.67 13.26 -2.88
CA ARG A 29 -5.83 13.61 -3.70
C ARG A 29 -6.46 14.92 -3.17
N PRO A 30 -7.26 15.63 -3.98
CA PRO A 30 -7.86 16.91 -3.57
C PRO A 30 -8.69 16.84 -2.28
N GLN A 31 -9.31 15.69 -2.00
CA GLN A 31 -10.14 15.47 -0.80
C GLN A 31 -9.35 15.06 0.44
N ASP A 32 -8.09 14.66 0.31
CA ASP A 32 -7.32 14.17 1.45
C ASP A 32 -6.85 15.37 2.28
N THR A 33 -7.21 15.39 3.56
CA THR A 33 -6.77 16.39 4.54
C THR A 33 -5.72 15.84 5.50
N ASN A 34 -5.68 14.52 5.64
CA ASN A 34 -4.79 13.80 6.57
C ASN A 34 -3.74 13.00 5.79
N CYS A 35 -2.74 12.49 6.52
CA CYS A 35 -1.68 11.65 5.95
C CYS A 35 -2.05 10.17 5.85
N ASN A 36 -3.18 9.77 6.43
CA ASN A 36 -3.74 8.43 6.32
C ASN A 36 -5.00 8.45 5.45
N TYR A 37 -5.30 7.30 4.86
CA TYR A 37 -6.51 7.08 4.08
C TYR A 37 -6.94 5.61 4.18
N TYR A 38 -8.16 5.29 3.73
CA TYR A 38 -8.66 3.92 3.72
C TYR A 38 -8.87 3.42 2.29
N CYS A 39 -8.44 2.20 2.02
CA CYS A 39 -8.71 1.48 0.78
C CYS A 39 -9.49 0.18 1.06
N ARG A 40 -10.14 -0.35 0.02
CA ARG A 40 -10.86 -1.61 0.12
C ARG A 40 -9.87 -2.77 0.08
N ASN A 41 -9.95 -3.68 1.03
CA ASN A 41 -9.23 -4.95 0.96
C ASN A 41 -10.09 -5.95 0.19
N GLU A 42 -9.59 -6.43 -0.95
CA GLU A 42 -10.32 -7.38 -1.80
C GLU A 42 -10.35 -8.80 -1.24
N ALA A 43 -9.42 -9.15 -0.35
CA ALA A 43 -9.31 -10.50 0.22
C ALA A 43 -10.42 -10.81 1.23
N ASP A 44 -10.82 -9.83 2.02
CA ASP A 44 -11.79 -10.00 3.11
C ASP A 44 -12.97 -9.01 3.06
N ASN A 45 -13.05 -8.18 2.01
CA ASN A 45 -14.02 -7.08 1.93
C ASN A 45 -13.92 -6.11 3.13
N GLY A 46 -12.76 -6.05 3.77
CA GLY A 46 -12.44 -5.13 4.84
C GLY A 46 -12.06 -3.74 4.34
N TRP A 47 -11.78 -2.87 5.29
CA TRP A 47 -11.10 -1.60 5.04
C TRP A 47 -9.71 -1.70 5.64
N GLU A 48 -8.74 -1.24 4.88
CA GLU A 48 -7.37 -1.17 5.34
C GLU A 48 -6.89 0.27 5.34
N GLU A 49 -6.03 0.60 6.30
CA GLU A 49 -5.40 1.91 6.39
C GLU A 49 -4.14 1.95 5.52
N GLY A 50 -4.02 3.04 4.75
CA GLY A 50 -2.84 3.38 3.97
C GLY A 50 -2.35 4.77 4.31
N PHE A 51 -1.16 5.10 3.80
CA PHE A 51 -0.52 6.38 4.05
C PHE A 51 -0.19 7.11 2.75
N LEU A 52 -0.29 8.43 2.79
CA LEU A 52 0.27 9.30 1.77
C LEU A 52 1.80 9.21 1.80
N LEU A 53 2.43 9.51 0.66
CA LEU A 53 3.88 9.67 0.60
C LEU A 53 4.37 10.74 1.59
N ASP A 54 5.57 10.55 2.12
CA ASP A 54 6.25 11.60 2.88
C ASP A 54 6.44 12.86 2.02
N GLY A 55 6.39 14.03 2.65
CA GLY A 55 6.49 15.32 1.99
C GLY A 55 5.18 15.81 1.32
N GLN A 56 4.10 15.01 1.32
CA GLN A 56 2.79 15.50 0.91
C GLN A 56 2.26 16.52 1.92
N THR A 57 1.61 17.57 1.43
CA THR A 57 0.97 18.56 2.31
C THR A 57 -0.25 17.95 3.01
N CYS A 58 -0.50 18.33 4.25
CA CYS A 58 -1.66 17.93 5.03
C CYS A 58 -2.21 19.12 5.82
N ASN A 59 -3.36 18.94 6.47
CA ASN A 59 -3.98 19.96 7.31
C ASN A 59 -3.62 19.67 8.77
N TYR A 60 -2.69 20.43 9.35
CA TYR A 60 -2.26 20.29 10.73
C TYR A 60 -3.11 21.16 11.67
N GLU A 61 -3.09 22.48 11.47
CA GLU A 61 -3.96 23.45 12.16
C GLU A 61 -4.93 24.12 11.17
N THR A 62 -4.47 24.34 9.94
CA THR A 62 -5.19 25.01 8.85
C THR A 62 -5.03 24.23 7.54
N SER A 63 -5.43 24.82 6.41
CA SER A 63 -5.35 24.12 5.12
C SER A 63 -3.91 24.11 4.59
N ASN A 64 -3.38 22.92 4.32
CA ASN A 64 -2.06 22.70 3.71
C ASN A 64 -0.86 23.23 4.52
N ASP A 65 -1.00 23.39 5.83
CA ASP A 65 0.06 23.90 6.72
C ASP A 65 0.88 22.82 7.42
N GLY A 66 0.64 21.56 7.06
CA GLY A 66 1.41 20.42 7.53
C GLY A 66 2.10 19.66 6.41
N GLU A 67 3.01 18.78 6.81
CA GLU A 67 3.73 17.84 5.96
C GLU A 67 3.62 16.42 6.54
N CYS A 68 3.37 15.44 5.68
CA CYS A 68 3.31 14.04 6.04
C CYS A 68 4.71 13.47 6.27
N ARG A 69 4.90 12.79 7.41
CA ARG A 69 6.09 11.98 7.74
C ARG A 69 5.64 10.73 8.47
N ASP A 70 5.98 9.55 7.94
CA ASP A 70 5.60 8.26 8.50
C ASP A 70 4.09 8.14 8.77
N GLY A 71 3.26 8.68 7.87
CA GLY A 71 1.80 8.66 7.99
C GLY A 71 1.21 9.65 9.01
N ILE A 72 2.03 10.47 9.66
CA ILE A 72 1.61 11.48 10.63
C ILE A 72 1.73 12.88 10.00
N CYS A 73 0.73 13.73 10.22
CA CYS A 73 0.77 15.13 9.81
C CYS A 73 1.53 15.96 10.85
N TYR A 74 2.60 16.62 10.44
CA TYR A 74 3.36 17.52 11.29
C TYR A 74 3.28 18.95 10.77
N LYS A 75 3.33 19.93 11.66
CA LYS A 75 3.43 21.35 11.27
C LYS A 75 4.64 21.57 10.37
N ALA A 76 4.42 22.14 9.19
CA ALA A 76 5.50 22.57 8.31
C ALA A 76 6.22 23.76 8.95
N SER A 77 7.54 23.72 8.98
CA SER A 77 8.42 24.75 9.56
C SER A 77 8.71 25.90 8.61
#